data_AF-A0AB36GWE1-F1
#
_entry.id   AF-A0AB36GWE1-F1
#
_cell.length_a   1.000
_cell.length_b   1.000
_cell.length_c   1.000
_cell.angle_alpha   90.00
_cell.angle_beta   90.00
_cell.angle_gamma   90.00
#
_symmetry.space_group_name_H-M   'P 1'
#
loop_
_entity.id
_entity.type
_entity.pdbx_description
1 polymer ?
#
loop_
_entity_poly.entity_id
_entity_poly.type
_entity_poly.pdbx_seq_one_letter_code
_entity_poly.pdbx_strand_id
1 'polypeptide(L)'
;KYCTLEHVDVHDRGGLVSGNTDYKRVADFKTKECGNLYMTDSPDPGRSMDDYVGSLEVGGYYKVTLLNIQMPDAKTVSVTRFEKAERPS
;
A
#
# COMPACT_ATOMS: atom_id res chain seq x y z
N LYS A 1 -3.36 9.97 7.32
CA LYS A 1 -2.15 10.83 7.22
C LYS A 1 -2.06 11.38 5.80
N TYR A 2 -1.27 12.41 5.52
CA TYR A 2 -1.04 12.88 4.15
C TYR A 2 0.41 12.63 3.76
N CYS A 3 0.63 12.05 2.59
CA CYS A 3 1.92 11.57 2.17
C CYS A 3 2.09 11.72 0.65
N THR A 4 3.28 12.03 0.20
CA THR A 4 3.73 11.98 -1.19
C THR A 4 4.22 10.58 -1.49
N LEU A 5 3.70 9.96 -2.55
CA LEU A 5 4.16 8.65 -3.03
C LEU A 5 5.50 8.80 -3.77
N GLU A 6 6.53 8.08 -3.35
CA GLU A 6 7.86 8.14 -3.99
C GLU A 6 8.14 6.89 -4.84
N HIS A 7 7.64 5.74 -4.39
CA HIS A 7 7.81 4.48 -5.08
C HIS A 7 6.71 3.50 -4.68
N VAL A 8 6.38 2.60 -5.60
CA VAL A 8 5.46 1.50 -5.35
C VAL A 8 6.00 0.23 -5.98
N ASP A 9 5.89 -0.87 -5.26
CA ASP A 9 6.21 -2.21 -5.74
C ASP A 9 5.04 -3.15 -5.48
N VAL A 10 4.73 -4.02 -6.45
CA VAL A 10 3.67 -5.01 -6.34
C VAL A 10 4.25 -6.39 -6.53
N HIS A 11 4.11 -7.22 -5.51
CA HIS A 11 4.70 -8.54 -5.50
C HIS A 11 3.74 -9.56 -4.87
N ASP A 12 4.07 -10.84 -5.03
CA ASP A 12 3.35 -11.89 -4.32
C ASP A 12 3.77 -11.84 -2.85
N ARG A 13 2.81 -11.91 -1.93
CA ARG A 13 3.08 -11.89 -0.48
C ARG A 13 4.13 -12.92 -0.10
N GLY A 14 4.11 -14.07 -0.77
CA GLY A 14 5.03 -15.15 -0.54
C GLY A 14 4.82 -15.80 0.84
N GLY A 15 5.67 -16.77 1.15
CA GLY A 15 5.53 -17.61 2.34
C GLY A 15 4.57 -18.79 2.13
N LEU A 16 4.52 -19.66 3.13
CA LEU A 16 3.66 -20.85 3.13
C LEU A 16 2.42 -20.60 3.97
N VAL A 17 1.24 -20.73 3.36
CA VAL A 17 -0.06 -20.77 4.05
C VAL A 17 -0.60 -22.18 3.88
N SER A 18 -0.71 -22.92 4.99
CA SER A 18 -1.20 -24.31 5.00
C SER A 18 -0.45 -25.24 4.03
N GLY A 19 0.86 -25.04 3.87
CA GLY A 19 1.72 -25.85 3.00
C GLY A 19 1.73 -25.45 1.52
N ASN A 20 0.97 -24.43 1.13
CA ASN A 20 0.99 -23.87 -0.22
C ASN A 20 1.65 -22.48 -0.23
N THR A 21 2.34 -22.17 -1.32
CA THR A 21 2.84 -20.80 -1.58
C THR A 21 1.67 -19.84 -1.67
N ASP A 22 1.76 -18.73 -0.95
CA ASP A 22 0.77 -17.67 -1.03
C ASP A 22 1.08 -16.70 -2.17
N TYR A 23 0.25 -16.75 -3.20
CA TYR A 23 0.32 -15.91 -4.40
C TYR A 23 -0.56 -14.64 -4.32
N LYS A 24 -1.05 -14.29 -3.13
CA LYS A 24 -1.81 -13.05 -2.97
C LYS A 24 -0.93 -11.85 -3.35
N ARG A 25 -1.40 -11.03 -4.30
CA ARG A 25 -0.76 -9.77 -4.70
C ARG A 25 -0.89 -8.74 -3.60
N VAL A 26 0.23 -8.17 -3.18
CA VAL A 26 0.32 -7.12 -2.16
C VAL A 26 1.18 -5.98 -2.67
N ALA A 27 1.09 -4.82 -2.03
CA ALA A 27 1.83 -3.64 -2.45
C ALA A 27 2.59 -2.99 -1.31
N ASP A 28 3.86 -2.67 -1.59
CA ASP A 28 4.73 -1.86 -0.76
C ASP A 28 4.80 -0.45 -1.33
N PHE A 29 4.63 0.56 -0.48
CA PHE A 29 4.69 1.97 -0.86
C PHE A 29 5.78 2.67 -0.05
N LYS A 30 6.67 3.37 -0.74
CA LYS A 30 7.59 4.32 -0.11
C LYS A 30 6.97 5.69 -0.20
N THR A 31 6.86 6.36 0.94
CA THR A 31 6.32 7.71 1.02
C THR A 31 7.25 8.62 1.80
N LYS A 32 7.26 9.90 1.42
CA LYS A 32 8.18 10.88 1.99
C LYS A 32 7.87 11.19 3.47
N GLU A 33 6.60 11.43 3.79
CA GLU A 33 6.16 11.89 5.11
C GLU A 33 5.73 10.74 6.02
N CYS A 34 5.28 9.63 5.45
CA CYS A 34 4.67 8.53 6.21
C CYS A 34 5.54 7.28 6.28
N GLY A 35 6.72 7.29 5.65
CA GLY A 35 7.64 6.16 5.61
C GLY A 35 7.14 5.03 4.69
N ASN A 36 7.51 3.79 5.03
CA ASN A 36 7.10 2.62 4.28
C ASN A 36 5.70 2.15 4.73
N LEU A 37 4.82 2.00 3.76
CA LEU A 37 3.44 1.57 3.94
C LEU A 37 3.22 0.28 3.18
N TYR A 38 2.30 -0.55 3.66
CA TYR A 38 2.01 -1.85 3.06
C TYR A 38 0.52 -2.09 2.94
N MET A 39 0.09 -2.69 1.84
CA MET A 39 -1.31 -2.99 1.57
C MET A 39 -1.47 -4.46 1.22
N THR A 40 -2.29 -5.16 2.00
CA THR A 40 -2.59 -6.58 1.80
C THR A 40 -3.74 -6.82 0.85
N ASP A 41 -4.63 -5.84 0.69
CA ASP A 41 -5.91 -5.97 0.00
C ASP A 41 -6.18 -4.71 -0.81
N SER A 42 -6.60 -4.88 -2.05
CA SER A 42 -7.06 -3.76 -2.87
C SER A 42 -8.27 -3.09 -2.20
N PRO A 43 -8.31 -1.75 -2.11
CA PRO A 43 -9.40 -1.01 -1.46
C PRO A 43 -10.75 -1.15 -2.15
N ASP A 44 -10.75 -1.53 -3.43
CA ASP A 44 -11.93 -1.50 -4.27
C ASP A 44 -12.34 -2.95 -4.62
N PRO A 45 -13.53 -3.40 -4.18
CA PRO A 45 -14.04 -4.73 -4.51
C PRO A 45 -14.10 -4.95 -6.03
N GLY A 46 -13.46 -6.02 -6.50
CA GLY A 46 -13.40 -6.35 -7.93
C GLY A 46 -12.22 -5.74 -8.69
N ARG A 47 -11.38 -4.94 -8.03
CA ARG A 47 -10.15 -4.39 -8.61
C ARG A 47 -8.92 -5.13 -8.09
N SER A 48 -8.03 -5.56 -8.98
CA SER A 48 -6.77 -6.20 -8.57
C SER A 48 -5.83 -5.19 -7.90
N MET A 49 -4.82 -5.70 -7.17
CA MET A 49 -3.80 -4.85 -6.57
C MET A 49 -3.00 -4.10 -7.65
N ASP A 50 -2.64 -4.79 -8.73
CA ASP A 50 -1.92 -4.22 -9.87
C ASP A 50 -2.72 -3.10 -10.55
N ASP A 51 -4.03 -3.30 -10.75
CA ASP A 51 -4.91 -2.25 -11.29
C ASP A 51 -4.99 -1.05 -10.35
N TYR A 52 -5.10 -1.29 -9.04
CA TYR A 52 -5.18 -0.23 -8.04
C TYR A 52 -3.92 0.63 -8.05
N VAL A 53 -2.77 -0.01 -7.91
CA VAL A 53 -1.46 0.64 -7.94
C VAL A 53 -1.22 1.36 -9.27
N GLY A 54 -1.65 0.79 -10.39
CA GLY A 54 -1.54 1.41 -11.72
C GLY A 54 -2.31 2.74 -11.88
N SER A 55 -3.23 3.07 -10.97
CA SER A 55 -3.88 4.40 -10.94
C SER A 55 -3.22 5.42 -10.03
N LEU A 56 -2.21 5.01 -9.26
CA LEU A 56 -1.47 5.92 -8.40
C LEU A 56 -0.31 6.53 -9.20
N GLU A 57 -0.06 7.81 -8.96
CA GLU A 57 0.98 8.58 -9.61
C GLU A 57 2.15 8.76 -8.63
N VAL A 58 3.34 8.32 -9.02
CA VAL A 58 4.57 8.65 -8.29
C VAL A 58 4.76 10.17 -8.31
N GLY A 59 5.05 10.74 -7.15
CA GLY A 59 5.06 12.19 -6.89
C GLY A 59 3.70 12.77 -6.51
N GLY A 60 2.62 12.00 -6.64
CA GLY A 60 1.28 12.39 -6.22
C GLY A 60 1.17 12.53 -4.70
N TYR A 61 0.31 13.46 -4.28
CA TYR A 61 0.02 13.70 -2.86
C TYR A 61 -1.32 13.03 -2.50
N TYR A 62 -1.29 12.24 -1.44
CA TYR A 62 -2.40 11.37 -1.07
C TYR A 62 -2.73 11.49 0.41
N LYS A 63 -4.03 11.49 0.72
CA LYS A 63 -4.52 11.14 2.05
C LYS A 63 -4.53 9.62 2.15
N VAL A 64 -3.81 9.08 3.12
CA VAL A 64 -3.69 7.65 3.36
C VAL A 64 -4.46 7.25 4.61
N THR A 65 -5.30 6.23 4.46
CA THR A 65 -6.06 5.60 5.55
C THR A 65 -5.23 4.45 6.12
N LEU A 66 -4.84 4.58 7.39
CA LEU A 66 -4.04 3.58 8.08
C LEU A 66 -4.93 2.49 8.66
N LEU A 67 -4.47 1.25 8.58
CA LEU A 67 -5.01 0.13 9.33
C LEU A 67 -4.17 -0.01 10.61
N ASN A 68 -4.82 -0.02 11.79
CA ASN A 68 -4.14 -0.22 13.09
C ASN A 68 -3.70 -1.69 13.30
N ILE A 69 -3.10 -2.29 12.28
CA ILE A 69 -2.44 -3.60 12.38
C ILE A 69 -0.97 -3.33 12.11
N GLN A 70 -0.21 -3.31 13.20
CA GLN A 70 1.23 -3.24 13.14
C GLN A 70 1.74 -4.61 12.69
N MET A 71 2.37 -4.64 11.52
CA MET A 71 2.95 -5.88 11.03
C MET A 71 4.13 -6.29 11.94
N PRO A 72 4.46 -7.59 12.02
CA PRO A 72 5.52 -8.09 12.91
C PRO A 72 6.87 -7.41 12.68
N ASP A 73 7.11 -6.90 11.47
CA ASP A 73 8.16 -5.95 11.17
C ASP A 73 7.71 -4.53 11.58
N ALA A 74 8.12 -4.11 12.77
CA ALA A 74 7.72 -2.83 13.40
C ALA A 74 7.99 -1.55 12.56
N LYS A 75 8.56 -1.65 11.37
CA LYS A 75 8.87 -0.55 10.44
C LYS A 75 7.81 -0.33 9.36
N THR A 76 6.85 -1.24 9.20
CA THR A 76 5.88 -1.20 8.11
C THR A 76 4.48 -0.96 8.66
N VAL A 77 3.81 0.07 8.13
CA VAL A 77 2.45 0.43 8.56
C VAL A 77 1.44 -0.06 7.52
N SER A 78 0.49 -0.88 7.96
CA SER A 78 -0.58 -1.35 7.08
C SER A 78 -1.51 -0.21 6.70
N VAL A 79 -1.91 -0.14 5.42
CA VAL A 79 -2.82 0.88 4.90
C VAL A 79 -3.93 0.25 4.09
N THR A 80 -5.08 0.92 4.04
CA THR A 80 -6.24 0.45 3.31
C THR A 80 -6.51 1.22 2.03
N ARG A 81 -6.08 2.49 1.93
CA ARG A 81 -6.44 3.36 0.80
C ARG A 81 -5.54 4.59 0.69
N PHE A 82 -5.22 4.95 -0.54
CA PHE A 82 -4.70 6.24 -0.98
C PHE A 82 -5.82 7.00 -1.70
N GLU A 83 -6.12 8.21 -1.22
CA GLU A 83 -7.08 9.13 -1.82
C GLU A 83 -6.31 10.35 -2.32
N LYS A 84 -6.44 10.70 -3.61
CA LYS A 84 -5.71 11.85 -4.18
C LYS A 84 -6.13 13.12 -3.43
N ALA A 85 -5.13 13.90 -3.01
CA ALA A 85 -5.32 15.12 -2.25
C ALA A 85 -4.54 16.26 -2.90
N GLU A 86 -5.04 17.48 -2.75
CA GLU A 86 -4.28 18.67 -3.12
C GLU A 86 -3.23 18.97 -2.06
N ARG A 87 -2.05 19.39 -2.49
CA ARG A 87 -1.03 19.87 -1.56
C ARG A 87 -1.51 21.20 -0.96
N PRO A 88 -1.47 21.37 0.37
CA PRO A 88 -1.69 22.68 0.96
C PRO A 88 -0.61 23.63 0.43
N SER A 89 -1.06 24.77 -0.11
CA SER A 89 -0.25 25.87 -0.62
C SER A 89 0.50 26.62 0.47
#